data_AF-A0A6G7J794-F1
#
_entry.id   AF-A0A6G7J794-F1
#
_cell.length_a   1.000
_cell.length_b   1.000
_cell.length_c   1.000
_cell.angle_alpha   90.00
_cell.angle_beta   90.00
_cell.angle_gamma   90.00
#
_symmetry.space_group_name_H-M   'P 1'
#
loop_
_entity.id
_entity.type
_entity.pdbx_description
1 polymer ?
#
loop_
_entity_poly.entity_id
_entity_poly.type
_entity_poly.pdbx_seq_one_letter_code
_entity_poly.pdbx_strand_id
1 'polypeptide(L)'
;MALSNFFKINLPYGIKRNENGQWTAFNREYKPLGEYDSFKNVPDSDFMYTDYGKLSDKFLMDLADDPSSAQMDDNNEIHKVFLYNDATNPSNNPNDSKLWDNYFEKLKKLAILNSKLEN
;
A
#
# COMPACT_ATOMS: atom_id res chain seq x y z
N MET A 1 -6.45 -12.07 -9.62
CA MET A 1 -7.45 -11.69 -10.64
C MET A 1 -7.09 -10.29 -11.12
N ALA A 2 -7.10 -10.08 -12.44
CA ALA A 2 -6.77 -8.83 -13.10
C ALA A 2 -7.46 -7.61 -12.48
N LEU A 3 -6.89 -6.42 -12.71
CA LEU A 3 -7.48 -5.12 -12.39
C LEU A 3 -8.82 -4.94 -13.10
N SER A 4 -9.89 -5.43 -12.48
CA SER A 4 -11.20 -5.55 -13.10
C SER A 4 -12.24 -4.59 -12.48
N ASN A 5 -11.85 -3.82 -11.47
CA ASN A 5 -12.76 -2.94 -10.75
C ASN A 5 -12.04 -1.71 -10.19
N PHE A 6 -12.84 -0.70 -9.83
CA PHE A 6 -12.36 0.58 -9.30
C PHE A 6 -11.46 0.39 -8.07
N PHE A 7 -11.86 -0.48 -7.14
CA PHE A 7 -11.13 -0.72 -5.89
C PHE A 7 -9.69 -1.19 -6.17
N LYS A 8 -9.53 -2.21 -7.01
CA LYS A 8 -8.21 -2.82 -7.28
C LYS A 8 -7.28 -1.89 -8.06
N ILE A 9 -7.83 -0.98 -8.87
CA ILE A 9 -7.07 -0.02 -9.70
C ILE A 9 -6.67 1.22 -8.89
N ASN A 10 -7.62 1.79 -8.15
CA ASN A 10 -7.49 3.15 -7.62
C ASN A 10 -7.24 3.21 -6.11
N LEU A 11 -7.50 2.14 -5.37
CA LEU A 11 -7.28 2.11 -3.93
C LEU A 11 -6.01 1.31 -3.59
N PRO A 12 -5.27 1.72 -2.54
CA PRO A 12 -4.01 1.07 -2.18
C PRO A 12 -4.20 -0.41 -1.87
N TYR A 13 -3.44 -1.26 -2.55
CA TYR A 13 -3.16 -2.62 -2.11
C TYR A 13 -2.09 -2.63 -1.02
N GLY A 14 -1.11 -1.74 -1.15
CA GLY A 14 -0.03 -1.59 -0.20
C GLY A 14 0.73 -0.29 -0.39
N ILE A 15 1.74 -0.09 0.46
CA ILE A 15 2.74 0.97 0.33
C ILE A 15 4.14 0.36 0.23
N LYS A 16 5.02 0.99 -0.53
CA LYS A 16 6.43 0.59 -0.66
C LYS A 16 7.36 1.78 -0.49
N ARG A 17 8.54 1.49 0.04
CA ARG A 17 9.65 2.43 0.27
C ARG A 17 10.64 2.36 -0.89
N ASN A 18 11.20 3.49 -1.31
CA ASN A 18 12.36 3.53 -2.20
C ASN A 18 13.69 3.60 -1.42
N GLU A 19 14.81 3.63 -2.14
CA GLU A 19 16.15 3.73 -1.54
C GLU A 19 16.38 5.04 -0.78
N ASN A 20 15.61 6.10 -1.09
CA ASN A 20 15.66 7.40 -0.41
C ASN A 20 14.80 7.43 0.87
N GLY A 21 14.18 6.31 1.27
CA GLY A 21 13.31 6.24 2.44
C GLY A 21 11.91 6.86 2.25
N GLN A 22 11.58 7.28 1.03
CA GLN A 22 10.28 7.86 0.68
C GLN A 22 9.29 6.74 0.35
N TRP A 23 7.99 7.00 0.52
CA TRP A 23 6.95 6.00 0.36
C TRP A 23 5.97 6.35 -0.76
N THR A 24 5.43 5.32 -1.40
CA THR A 24 4.36 5.43 -2.40
C THR A 24 3.33 4.33 -2.18
N ALA A 25 2.08 4.57 -2.59
CA ALA A 25 1.04 3.57 -2.63
C ALA A 25 1.02 2.86 -3.99
N PHE A 26 0.65 1.58 -3.99
CA PHE A 26 0.51 0.78 -5.21
C PHE A 26 -0.80 -0.01 -5.23
N ASN A 27 -1.27 -0.33 -6.43
CA ASN A 27 -2.53 -1.04 -6.67
C ASN A 27 -2.35 -2.57 -6.61
N ARG A 28 -3.40 -3.37 -6.86
CA ARG A 28 -3.34 -4.84 -6.69
C ARG A 28 -2.32 -5.55 -7.59
N GLU A 29 -1.93 -4.94 -8.70
CA GLU A 29 -0.90 -5.43 -9.63
C GLU A 29 0.46 -4.76 -9.39
N TYR A 30 0.69 -4.17 -8.22
CA TYR A 30 1.95 -3.56 -7.83
C TYR A 30 2.35 -2.37 -8.72
N LYS A 31 1.37 -1.66 -9.30
CA LYS A 31 1.55 -0.48 -10.16
C LYS A 31 1.10 0.80 -9.46
N PRO A 32 1.43 2.00 -9.98
CA PRO A 32 0.87 3.24 -9.49
C PRO A 32 -0.66 3.19 -9.45
N LEU A 33 -1.26 3.87 -8.47
CA LEU A 33 -2.72 3.99 -8.41
C LEU A 33 -3.25 4.62 -9.70
N GLY A 34 -4.33 4.06 -10.25
CA GLY A 34 -4.92 4.51 -11.50
C GLY A 34 -4.38 3.82 -12.76
N GLU A 35 -3.24 3.11 -12.69
CA GLU A 35 -2.78 2.28 -13.82
C GLU A 35 -3.65 1.02 -13.93
N TYR A 36 -4.35 0.86 -15.06
CA TYR A 36 -5.30 -0.24 -15.27
C TYR A 36 -4.75 -1.33 -16.20
N ASP A 37 -3.74 -1.03 -17.02
CA ASP A 37 -3.17 -2.00 -17.93
C ASP A 37 -2.27 -2.96 -17.16
N SER A 38 -2.74 -4.18 -16.89
CA SER A 38 -1.99 -5.22 -16.20
C SER A 38 -0.74 -5.70 -16.95
N PHE A 39 -0.62 -5.49 -18.26
CA PHE A 39 0.52 -5.95 -19.07
C PHE A 39 1.59 -4.88 -19.27
N LYS A 40 1.25 -3.61 -19.06
CA LYS A 40 2.22 -2.52 -19.13
C LYS A 40 3.36 -2.71 -18.12
N ASN A 41 4.60 -2.71 -18.59
CA ASN A 41 5.75 -2.65 -17.70
C ASN A 41 5.84 -1.24 -17.10
N VAL A 42 5.90 -1.14 -15.77
CA VAL A 42 5.98 0.14 -15.07
C VAL A 42 7.24 0.15 -14.21
N PRO A 43 8.29 0.90 -14.59
CA PRO A 43 9.50 1.02 -13.77
C PRO A 43 9.22 1.76 -12.47
N ASP A 44 10.08 1.59 -11.48
CA ASP A 44 9.94 2.28 -10.18
C ASP A 44 9.98 3.82 -10.31
N SER A 45 10.62 4.35 -11.37
CA SER A 45 10.65 5.79 -11.68
C SER A 45 9.29 6.41 -11.98
N ASP A 46 8.30 5.59 -12.36
CA ASP A 46 6.95 6.07 -12.68
C ASP A 46 6.08 6.25 -11.42
N PHE A 47 6.56 5.81 -10.26
CA PHE A 47 5.87 6.03 -8.99
C PHE A 47 6.19 7.42 -8.45
N MET A 48 5.15 8.08 -7.95
CA MET A 48 5.30 9.31 -7.17
C MET A 48 5.56 8.94 -5.71
N TYR A 49 6.77 9.21 -5.24
CA TYR A 49 7.18 8.99 -3.87
C TYR A 49 7.08 10.27 -3.06
N THR A 50 6.64 10.13 -1.80
CA THR A 50 6.53 11.23 -0.85
C THR A 50 7.36 10.92 0.39
N ASP A 51 8.12 11.91 0.86
CA ASP A 51 8.79 11.80 2.15
C ASP A 51 7.78 12.06 3.29
N TYR A 52 7.49 11.05 4.10
CA TYR A 52 6.68 11.15 5.32
C TYR A 52 7.55 11.09 6.59
N GLY A 53 8.87 11.18 6.44
CA GLY A 53 9.85 10.86 7.47
C GLY A 53 9.96 9.37 7.76
N LYS A 54 10.71 9.05 8.82
CA LYS A 54 10.85 7.67 9.30
C LYS A 54 9.54 7.20 9.93
N LEU A 55 8.85 6.29 9.23
CA LEU A 55 7.73 5.54 9.78
C LEU A 55 8.26 4.44 10.71
N SER A 56 7.62 4.24 11.86
CA SER A 56 8.05 3.22 12.83
C SER A 56 7.58 1.83 12.43
N ASP A 57 8.32 0.80 12.80
CA ASP A 57 7.93 -0.60 12.55
C ASP A 57 6.57 -0.92 13.16
N LYS A 58 6.26 -0.37 14.33
CA LYS A 58 4.94 -0.49 14.94
C LYS A 58 3.85 0.07 14.03
N PHE A 59 4.05 1.27 13.48
CA PHE A 59 3.08 1.87 12.58
C PHE A 59 2.89 1.02 11.32
N LEU A 60 3.99 0.57 10.71
CA LEU A 60 3.96 -0.27 9.51
C LEU A 60 3.29 -1.63 9.75
N MET A 61 3.57 -2.26 10.90
CA MET A 61 2.91 -3.51 11.31
C MET A 61 1.43 -3.30 11.64
N ASP A 62 1.06 -2.16 12.22
CA ASP A 62 -0.34 -1.79 12.48
C ASP A 62 -1.15 -1.49 11.18
N LEU A 63 -0.47 -1.36 10.03
CA LEU A 63 -1.07 -1.27 8.70
C LEU A 63 -1.14 -2.62 7.98
N ALA A 64 -0.21 -3.53 8.27
CA ALA A 64 -0.14 -4.84 7.63
C ALA A 64 -1.43 -5.63 7.84
N ASP A 65 -1.84 -6.43 6.85
CA ASP A 65 -2.98 -7.33 7.00
C ASP A 65 -2.76 -8.45 8.02
N ASP A 66 -1.56 -8.98 8.00
CA ASP A 66 -1.07 -9.97 8.94
C ASP A 66 0.47 -9.81 9.05
N PRO A 67 1.15 -10.49 9.98
CA PRO A 67 2.60 -10.34 10.15
C PRO A 67 3.43 -10.64 8.90
N SER A 68 2.95 -11.48 7.98
CA SER A 68 3.63 -11.80 6.71
C SER A 68 3.39 -10.76 5.61
N SER A 69 2.43 -9.85 5.83
CA SER A 69 2.12 -8.74 4.92
C SER A 69 3.09 -7.56 5.02
N ALA A 70 4.08 -7.62 5.90
CA ALA A 70 5.20 -6.69 5.95
C ALA A 70 6.48 -7.38 5.43
N GLN A 71 7.07 -6.87 4.35
CA GLN A 71 8.29 -7.42 3.76
C GLN A 71 9.51 -6.63 4.23
N MET A 72 10.51 -7.37 4.70
CA MET A 72 11.83 -6.85 5.07
C MET A 72 12.73 -6.77 3.84
N ASP A 73 13.63 -5.80 3.82
CA ASP A 73 14.78 -5.76 2.92
C ASP A 73 16.02 -6.46 3.54
N ASP A 74 17.14 -6.43 2.82
CA ASP A 74 18.40 -7.07 3.24
C ASP A 74 19.01 -6.45 4.52
N ASN A 75 18.55 -5.26 4.91
CA ASN A 75 18.97 -4.58 6.14
C ASN A 75 18.04 -4.87 7.33
N ASN A 76 17.07 -5.78 7.16
CA ASN A 76 15.99 -6.05 8.12
C ASN A 76 15.09 -4.84 8.40
N GLU A 77 14.93 -3.94 7.43
CA GLU A 77 13.98 -2.84 7.52
C GLU A 77 12.72 -3.14 6.67
N ILE A 78 11.55 -2.75 7.16
CA ILE A 78 10.30 -2.92 6.41
C ILE A 78 10.32 -1.99 5.19
N HIS A 79 10.27 -2.56 3.99
CA HIS A 79 10.26 -1.80 2.73
C HIS A 79 8.93 -1.89 1.97
N LYS A 80 8.05 -2.82 2.34
CA LYS A 80 6.73 -2.99 1.70
C LYS A 80 5.70 -3.51 2.69
N VAL A 81 4.50 -2.94 2.65
CA VAL A 81 3.37 -3.36 3.51
C VAL A 81 2.12 -3.53 2.66
N PHE A 82 1.46 -4.68 2.78
CA PHE A 82 0.15 -4.96 2.17
C PHE A 82 -0.98 -4.70 3.16
N LEU A 83 -1.99 -3.95 2.72
CA LEU A 83 -3.13 -3.56 3.55
C LEU A 83 -4.25 -4.61 3.58
N TYR A 84 -4.21 -5.57 2.65
CA TYR A 84 -5.10 -6.72 2.59
C TYR A 84 -4.39 -7.85 1.82
N ASN A 85 -4.97 -9.05 1.80
CA ASN A 85 -4.57 -10.18 0.96
C ASN A 85 -5.80 -10.73 0.19
N ASP A 86 -5.67 -11.85 -0.52
CA ASP A 86 -6.79 -12.36 -1.32
C ASP A 86 -7.99 -12.81 -0.48
N ALA A 87 -7.77 -13.26 0.76
CA ALA A 87 -8.83 -13.65 1.69
C ALA A 87 -9.51 -12.44 2.35
N THR A 88 -8.74 -11.37 2.61
CA THR A 88 -9.23 -10.17 3.30
C THR A 88 -9.58 -9.01 2.36
N ASN A 89 -9.49 -9.22 1.04
CA ASN A 89 -9.83 -8.20 0.04
C ASN A 89 -11.32 -7.79 0.17
N PRO A 90 -11.62 -6.54 0.57
CA PRO A 90 -13.00 -6.09 0.78
C PRO A 90 -13.84 -6.13 -0.50
N SER A 91 -13.22 -5.89 -1.66
CA SER A 91 -13.93 -5.89 -2.95
C SER A 91 -14.32 -7.28 -3.45
N ASN A 92 -13.67 -8.34 -2.94
CA ASN A 92 -14.06 -9.72 -3.23
C ASN A 92 -15.23 -10.17 -2.34
N ASN A 93 -15.43 -9.50 -1.20
CA ASN A 93 -16.44 -9.82 -0.19
C ASN A 93 -17.27 -8.57 0.17
N PRO A 94 -18.03 -7.99 -0.79
CA PRO A 94 -18.62 -6.66 -0.62
C PRO A 94 -19.63 -6.55 0.53
N ASN A 95 -20.19 -7.66 0.99
CA ASN A 95 -21.17 -7.69 2.08
C ASN A 95 -20.53 -7.89 3.48
N ASP A 96 -19.21 -8.08 3.57
CA ASP A 96 -18.52 -8.17 4.86
C ASP A 96 -18.01 -6.79 5.27
N SER A 97 -18.79 -6.11 6.12
CA SER A 97 -18.44 -4.77 6.60
C SER A 97 -17.13 -4.76 7.38
N LYS A 98 -16.75 -5.86 8.05
CA LYS A 98 -15.52 -5.90 8.87
C LYS A 98 -14.28 -5.79 8.02
N LEU A 99 -14.27 -6.39 6.82
CA LEU A 99 -13.14 -6.27 5.90
C LEU A 99 -13.00 -4.83 5.40
N TRP A 100 -14.11 -4.18 5.09
CA TRP A 100 -14.13 -2.77 4.72
C TRP A 100 -13.67 -1.86 5.86
N ASP A 101 -14.20 -2.05 7.06
CA ASP A 101 -13.84 -1.26 8.25
C ASP A 101 -12.34 -1.39 8.54
N ASN A 102 -11.82 -2.63 8.59
CA ASN A 102 -10.40 -2.88 8.82
C ASN A 102 -9.52 -2.23 7.75
N TYR A 103 -9.90 -2.32 6.48
CA TYR A 103 -9.16 -1.68 5.39
C TYR A 103 -9.17 -0.15 5.49
N PHE A 104 -10.34 0.45 5.73
CA PHE A 104 -10.45 1.91 5.85
C PHE A 104 -9.78 2.46 7.10
N GLU A 105 -9.73 1.72 8.21
CA GLU A 105 -8.94 2.13 9.38
C GLU A 105 -7.44 2.26 9.05
N LYS A 106 -6.90 1.35 8.22
CA LYS A 106 -5.52 1.45 7.73
C LYS A 106 -5.34 2.68 6.82
N LEU A 107 -6.30 2.93 5.92
CA LEU A 107 -6.28 4.13 5.08
C LEU A 107 -6.36 5.43 5.89
N LYS A 108 -7.17 5.48 6.95
CA LYS A 108 -7.24 6.62 7.87
C LYS A 108 -5.89 6.91 8.51
N LYS A 109 -5.17 5.88 8.98
CA LYS A 109 -3.82 6.02 9.56
C LYS A 109 -2.81 6.58 8.54
N LEU A 110 -2.90 6.18 7.27
CA LEU A 110 -2.07 6.73 6.19
C LEU A 110 -2.44 8.18 5.86
N ALA A 111 -3.73 8.50 5.79
CA ALA A 111 -4.22 9.81 5.37
C ALA A 111 -3.87 10.97 6.32
N ILE A 112 -3.48 10.66 7.57
CA ILE A 112 -3.05 11.67 8.56
C ILE A 112 -1.53 11.91 8.56
N LEU A 113 -0.76 11.19 7.74
CA LEU A 113 0.67 11.44 7.59
C LEU A 113 0.89 12.78 6.90
N ASN A 114 1.84 13.57 7.42
CA ASN A 114 2.25 14.83 6.80
C ASN A 114 3.51 14.60 5.96
N SER A 115 3.51 15.11 4.74
CA SER A 115 4.74 15.17 3.96
C SER A 115 5.75 16.07 4.65
N LYS A 116 7.00 15.64 4.71
CA LYS A 116 8.13 16.54 4.96
C LYS A 116 8.41 17.29 3.67
N LEU A 117 7.68 18.38 3.44
CA LEU A 117 8.18 19.39 2.51
C LEU A 117 9.47 19.94 3.15
N GLU A 118 10.56 19.96 2.38
CA GLU A 118 11.81 20.60 2.83
C GLU A 118 11.47 22.02 3.30
N ASN A 119 11.70 22.29 4.59
CA ASN A 119 11.72 23.65 5.13
C ASN A 119 13.01 24.33 4.71
#